data_AF-A0AAV8TP35-F1
#
_entry.id   AF-A0AAV8TP35-F1
#
_cell.length_a   1.000
_cell.length_b   1.000
_cell.length_c   1.000
_cell.angle_alpha   90.00
_cell.angle_beta   90.00
_cell.angle_gamma   90.00
#
_symmetry.space_group_name_H-M   'P 1'
#
loop_
_entity.id
_entity.type
_entity.pdbx_description
1 polymer ?
#
loop_
_entity_poly.entity_id
_entity_poly.type
_entity_poly.pdbx_seq_one_letter_code
_entity_poly.pdbx_strand_id
1 'polypeptide(L)'
;MQIEMANDVGIPPKASYDVMVRQVGGRENLGFIPDDYRNYLRSKRTRDAKRGDTGGVLEYLHKMQLNDSNFFYAIQVDEDDLITNIFWSDAKMRADYSKFGDVVCFDTTYQKNNEGRPLALLVGVNHHKQTTFFGVALLYDEISFTFEWLFDTFAKAMCDKRPKTILTDQDAAMAKALVLRWPETHHRLCIWHIYQNAAIHLSGVFSRFKDFARDFSSCVYDFEEEEDFVNAWNEMLCKYELEDNDWLRRMFGIKEKWALVYGRQMFCADMTTTQRSENRRYEELKADFKSSTSIPSLLYPIETLKHAATYYNRSFVSKWN
;
A
#
# COMPACT_ATOMS: atom_id res chain seq x y z
N MET A 1 -13.51 7.96 20.66
CA MET A 1 -13.09 9.37 20.49
C MET A 1 -11.77 9.51 19.72
N GLN A 2 -10.57 9.21 20.25
CA GLN A 2 -9.32 9.41 19.49
C GLN A 2 -9.14 8.43 18.30
N ILE A 3 -9.52 7.15 18.47
CA ILE A 3 -9.52 6.14 17.38
C ILE A 3 -10.46 6.55 16.24
N GLU A 4 -11.62 7.11 16.56
CA GLU A 4 -12.59 7.59 15.58
C GLU A 4 -12.07 8.82 14.86
N MET A 5 -11.56 9.82 15.58
CA MET A 5 -10.98 11.02 14.97
C MET A 5 -9.81 10.68 14.03
N ALA A 6 -8.93 9.75 14.42
CA ALA A 6 -7.85 9.31 13.57
C ALA A 6 -8.36 8.56 12.33
N ASN A 7 -9.39 7.72 12.49
CA ASN A 7 -10.01 7.02 11.38
C ASN A 7 -10.77 7.95 10.42
N ASP A 8 -11.45 8.97 10.94
CA ASP A 8 -12.28 9.91 10.17
C ASP A 8 -11.43 10.91 9.35
N VAL A 9 -10.20 11.17 9.79
CA VAL A 9 -9.19 11.95 9.04
C VAL A 9 -8.31 11.04 8.17
N GLY A 10 -8.61 9.74 8.10
CA GLY A 10 -7.94 8.78 7.22
C GLY A 10 -6.51 8.44 7.64
N ILE A 11 -6.19 8.47 8.94
CA ILE A 11 -4.89 8.01 9.46
C ILE A 11 -4.90 6.47 9.51
N PRO A 12 -3.88 5.78 8.95
CA PRO A 12 -3.83 4.33 8.97
C PRO A 12 -3.87 3.77 10.38
N PRO A 13 -4.43 2.56 10.59
CA PRO A 13 -4.49 1.96 11.91
C PRO A 13 -3.12 1.88 12.60
N LYS A 14 -2.08 1.52 11.85
CA LYS A 14 -0.71 1.39 12.34
C LYS A 14 -0.10 2.75 12.71
N ALA A 15 -0.21 3.73 11.83
CA ALA A 15 0.28 5.09 12.09
C ALA A 15 -0.49 5.77 13.23
N SER A 16 -1.81 5.59 13.28
CA SER A 16 -2.65 6.09 14.36
C SER A 16 -2.30 5.44 15.69
N TYR A 17 -2.12 4.12 15.69
CA TYR A 17 -1.65 3.39 16.86
C TYR A 17 -0.27 3.92 17.31
N ASP A 18 0.69 4.08 16.40
CA ASP A 18 2.02 4.57 16.73
C ASP A 18 2.02 6.03 17.22
N VAL A 19 1.15 6.88 16.69
CA VAL A 19 0.93 8.25 17.19
C VAL A 19 0.32 8.22 18.60
N MET A 20 -0.67 7.35 18.85
CA MET A 20 -1.29 7.21 20.16
C MET A 20 -0.30 6.67 21.20
N VAL A 21 0.50 5.65 20.85
CA VAL A 21 1.61 5.14 21.67
C VAL A 21 2.56 6.27 22.08
N ARG A 22 2.88 7.18 21.16
CA ARG A 22 3.75 8.33 21.45
C ARG A 22 3.10 9.34 22.37
N GLN A 23 1.81 9.62 22.17
CA GLN A 23 1.07 10.56 23.01
C GLN A 23 0.99 10.10 24.46
N VAL A 24 0.86 8.78 24.68
CA VAL A 24 0.80 8.20 26.03
C VAL A 24 2.19 7.78 26.56
N GLY A 25 3.26 8.06 25.81
CA GLY A 25 4.63 7.84 26.27
C GLY A 25 5.09 6.39 26.34
N GLY A 26 4.44 5.45 25.64
CA GLY A 26 4.80 4.03 25.68
C GLY A 26 3.63 3.11 25.32
N ARG A 27 3.92 1.87 24.91
CA ARG A 27 2.86 0.89 24.58
C ARG A 27 2.14 0.40 25.83
N GLU A 28 2.88 0.28 26.92
CA GLU A 28 2.44 -0.09 28.26
C GLU A 28 1.44 0.89 28.88
N ASN A 29 1.44 2.15 28.41
CA ASN A 29 0.52 3.18 28.83
C ASN A 29 -0.70 3.29 27.91
N LEU A 30 -0.70 2.55 26.79
CA LEU A 30 -1.80 2.50 25.87
C LEU A 30 -2.77 1.40 26.33
N GLY A 31 -3.98 1.78 26.73
CA GLY A 31 -4.97 0.86 27.31
C GLY A 31 -5.60 -0.17 26.35
N PHE A 32 -5.00 -0.38 25.17
CA PHE A 32 -5.44 -1.34 24.15
C PHE A 32 -4.26 -1.75 23.26
N ILE A 33 -4.29 -2.96 22.72
CA ILE A 33 -3.24 -3.48 21.84
C ILE A 33 -3.59 -3.26 20.34
N PRO A 34 -2.66 -3.44 19.39
CA PRO A 34 -2.94 -3.21 17.97
C PRO A 34 -4.12 -4.05 17.46
N ASP A 35 -4.28 -5.26 17.99
CA ASP A 35 -5.38 -6.14 17.65
C ASP A 35 -6.73 -5.62 18.16
N ASP A 36 -6.79 -5.01 19.35
CA ASP A 36 -8.00 -4.36 19.85
C ASP A 36 -8.40 -3.17 18.96
N TYR A 37 -7.41 -2.40 18.48
CA TYR A 37 -7.64 -1.31 17.56
C TYR A 37 -8.19 -1.79 16.21
N ARG A 38 -7.61 -2.86 15.66
CA ARG A 38 -8.09 -3.51 14.43
C ARG A 38 -9.48 -4.10 14.62
N ASN A 39 -9.73 -4.79 15.74
CA ASN A 39 -11.03 -5.36 16.08
C ASN A 39 -12.11 -4.29 16.26
N TYR A 40 -11.76 -3.16 16.90
CA TYR A 40 -12.64 -2.02 17.04
C TYR A 40 -13.01 -1.42 15.67
N LEU A 41 -12.02 -1.23 14.77
CA LEU A 41 -12.29 -0.75 13.42
C LEU A 41 -13.11 -1.74 12.60
N ARG A 42 -12.83 -3.04 12.70
CA ARG A 42 -13.63 -4.11 12.09
C ARG A 42 -15.07 -4.06 12.59
N SER A 43 -15.26 -3.96 13.89
CA SER A 43 -16.59 -3.85 14.50
C SER A 43 -17.30 -2.56 14.07
N LYS A 44 -16.60 -1.42 14.01
CA LYS A 44 -17.13 -0.15 13.49
C LYS A 44 -17.55 -0.28 12.03
N ARG A 45 -16.69 -0.82 11.15
CA ARG A 45 -17.00 -1.08 9.74
C ARG A 45 -18.18 -2.03 9.56
N THR A 46 -18.29 -3.06 10.40
CA THR A 46 -19.44 -3.97 10.40
C THR A 46 -20.73 -3.25 10.80
N ARG A 47 -20.67 -2.36 11.81
CA ARG A 47 -21.81 -1.53 12.23
C ARG A 47 -22.19 -0.46 11.20
N ASP A 48 -21.20 0.11 10.53
CA ASP A 48 -21.34 1.21 9.56
C ASP A 48 -21.61 0.70 8.13
N ALA A 49 -21.43 -0.60 7.88
CA ALA A 49 -21.85 -1.27 6.65
C ALA A 49 -23.38 -1.19 6.53
N LYS A 50 -23.85 -0.05 6.03
CA LYS A 50 -25.25 0.10 5.62
C LYS A 50 -25.52 -0.94 4.53
N ARG A 51 -26.70 -1.56 4.61
CA ARG A 51 -27.32 -2.34 3.54
C ARG A 51 -27.50 -1.42 2.32
N GLY A 52 -26.46 -1.29 1.50
CA GLY A 52 -26.33 -0.31 0.42
C GLY A 52 -25.72 -0.97 -0.81
N ASP A 53 -26.12 -0.47 -1.99
CA ASP A 53 -26.15 -1.09 -3.32
C ASP A 53 -24.89 -1.86 -3.79
N THR A 54 -24.71 -3.09 -3.29
CA THR A 54 -23.78 -4.09 -3.85
C THR A 54 -24.07 -4.38 -5.33
N GLY A 55 -25.31 -4.16 -5.77
CA GLY A 55 -25.76 -4.29 -7.15
C GLY A 55 -25.07 -3.30 -8.10
N GLY A 56 -24.97 -2.03 -7.73
CA GLY A 56 -24.36 -1.00 -8.58
C GLY A 56 -22.87 -1.21 -8.86
N VAL A 57 -22.10 -1.66 -7.87
CA VAL A 57 -20.67 -1.99 -8.06
C VAL A 57 -20.51 -3.22 -8.94
N LEU A 58 -21.32 -4.26 -8.70
CA LEU A 58 -21.31 -5.47 -9.51
C LEU A 58 -21.71 -5.17 -10.96
N GLU A 59 -22.76 -4.37 -11.18
CA GLU A 59 -23.22 -3.95 -12.50
C GLU A 59 -22.14 -3.16 -13.24
N TYR A 60 -21.44 -2.25 -12.55
CA TYR A 60 -20.33 -1.51 -13.12
C TYR A 60 -19.19 -2.43 -13.56
N LEU A 61 -18.71 -3.32 -12.69
CA LEU A 61 -17.62 -4.24 -13.01
C LEU A 61 -18.01 -5.22 -14.12
N HIS A 62 -19.24 -5.72 -14.09
CA HIS A 62 -19.80 -6.55 -15.14
C HIS A 62 -19.87 -5.80 -16.48
N LYS A 63 -20.30 -4.53 -16.47
CA LYS A 63 -20.30 -3.68 -17.68
C LYS A 63 -18.88 -3.43 -18.21
N MET A 64 -17.90 -3.23 -17.35
CA MET A 64 -16.49 -3.12 -17.76
C MET A 64 -16.01 -4.40 -18.45
N GLN A 65 -16.36 -5.57 -17.91
CA GLN A 65 -16.04 -6.85 -18.52
C GLN A 65 -16.77 -7.12 -19.85
N LEU A 66 -18.03 -6.67 -19.98
CA LEU A 66 -18.75 -6.75 -21.25
C LEU A 66 -18.13 -5.87 -22.35
N ASN A 67 -17.63 -4.69 -21.97
CA ASN A 67 -16.97 -3.77 -22.90
C ASN A 67 -15.56 -4.22 -23.26
N ASP A 68 -14.87 -4.87 -22.34
CA ASP A 68 -13.51 -5.36 -22.49
C ASP A 68 -13.40 -6.79 -21.95
N SER A 69 -13.40 -7.77 -22.85
CA SER A 69 -13.25 -9.19 -22.49
C SER A 69 -11.96 -9.52 -21.73
N ASN A 70 -10.95 -8.64 -21.79
CA ASN A 70 -9.71 -8.78 -21.05
C ASN A 70 -9.75 -8.03 -19.70
N PHE A 71 -10.83 -7.33 -19.36
CA PHE A 71 -11.03 -6.82 -18.00
C PHE A 71 -11.31 -7.99 -17.05
N PHE A 72 -10.58 -8.02 -15.94
CA PHE A 72 -10.74 -9.01 -14.89
C PHE A 72 -11.19 -8.32 -13.62
N TYR A 73 -12.15 -8.92 -12.91
CA TYR A 73 -12.48 -8.53 -11.55
C TYR A 73 -12.82 -9.76 -10.70
N ALA A 74 -12.73 -9.60 -9.38
CA ALA A 74 -13.19 -10.59 -8.42
C ALA A 74 -13.77 -9.88 -7.19
N ILE A 75 -14.77 -10.51 -6.58
CA ILE A 75 -15.42 -10.03 -5.37
C ILE A 75 -15.40 -11.15 -4.33
N GLN A 76 -15.02 -10.82 -3.11
CA GLN A 76 -15.18 -11.68 -1.95
C GLN A 76 -16.35 -11.18 -1.10
N VAL A 77 -17.14 -12.11 -0.59
CA VAL A 77 -18.20 -11.87 0.38
C VAL A 77 -17.91 -12.62 1.68
N ASP A 78 -18.48 -12.16 2.79
CA ASP A 78 -18.45 -12.88 4.07
C ASP A 78 -19.64 -13.85 4.20
N GLU A 79 -19.80 -14.43 5.39
CA GLU A 79 -20.87 -15.40 5.72
C GLU A 79 -22.28 -14.79 5.66
N ASP A 80 -22.39 -13.45 5.70
CA ASP A 80 -23.64 -12.70 5.64
C ASP A 80 -23.89 -12.11 4.22
N ASP A 81 -23.17 -12.60 3.21
CA ASP A 81 -23.20 -12.15 1.82
C ASP A 81 -22.82 -10.66 1.62
N LEU A 82 -22.10 -10.06 2.58
CA LEU A 82 -21.63 -8.69 2.47
C LEU A 82 -20.28 -8.63 1.73
N ILE A 83 -20.14 -7.69 0.80
CA ILE A 83 -18.89 -7.49 0.06
C ILE A 83 -17.78 -7.08 1.03
N THR A 84 -16.74 -7.91 1.10
CA THR A 84 -15.52 -7.66 1.86
C THR A 84 -14.45 -7.06 0.96
N ASN A 85 -14.03 -7.79 -0.06
CA ASN A 85 -12.91 -7.40 -0.92
C ASN A 85 -13.32 -7.34 -2.39
N ILE A 86 -12.78 -6.37 -3.11
CA ILE A 86 -12.99 -6.20 -4.55
C ILE A 86 -11.63 -6.03 -5.20
N PHE A 87 -11.36 -6.74 -6.29
CA PHE A 87 -10.17 -6.57 -7.11
C PHE A 87 -10.59 -6.34 -8.55
N TRP A 88 -9.86 -5.48 -9.27
CA TRP A 88 -9.99 -5.38 -10.71
C TRP A 88 -8.67 -5.04 -11.40
N SER A 89 -8.60 -5.40 -12.68
CA SER A 89 -7.49 -5.10 -13.58
C SER A 89 -8.04 -5.02 -15.00
N ASP A 90 -7.81 -3.89 -15.68
CA ASP A 90 -8.17 -3.74 -17.08
C ASP A 90 -7.21 -4.47 -18.03
N ALA A 91 -7.56 -4.56 -19.32
CA ALA A 91 -6.70 -5.21 -20.33
C ALA A 91 -5.29 -4.64 -20.39
N LYS A 92 -5.14 -3.32 -20.22
CA LYS A 92 -3.85 -2.65 -20.30
C LYS A 92 -2.97 -3.04 -19.11
N MET A 93 -3.50 -3.02 -17.90
CA MET A 93 -2.80 -3.43 -16.68
C MET A 93 -2.30 -4.87 -16.79
N ARG A 94 -3.14 -5.78 -17.30
CA ARG A 94 -2.76 -7.20 -17.51
C ARG A 94 -1.71 -7.34 -18.61
N ALA A 95 -1.87 -6.64 -19.73
CA ALA A 95 -0.91 -6.64 -20.82
C ALA A 95 0.45 -6.06 -20.39
N ASP A 96 0.44 -5.01 -19.58
CA ASP A 96 1.64 -4.40 -19.03
C ASP A 96 2.32 -5.35 -18.03
N TYR A 97 1.57 -6.03 -17.16
CA TYR A 97 2.12 -7.04 -16.25
C TYR A 97 2.78 -8.21 -16.99
N SER A 98 2.22 -8.64 -18.12
CA SER A 98 2.83 -9.71 -18.92
C SER A 98 4.28 -9.39 -19.33
N LYS A 99 4.58 -8.10 -19.57
CA LYS A 99 5.89 -7.59 -20.00
C LYS A 99 6.78 -7.12 -18.85
N PHE A 100 6.18 -6.49 -17.83
CA PHE A 100 6.90 -5.73 -16.80
C PHE A 100 6.64 -6.23 -15.37
N GLY A 101 5.85 -7.29 -15.21
CA GLY A 101 5.42 -7.83 -13.91
C GLY A 101 6.45 -8.65 -13.15
N ASP A 102 7.72 -8.65 -13.57
CA ASP A 102 8.79 -9.37 -12.87
C ASP A 102 9.08 -8.75 -11.49
N VAL A 103 8.84 -7.43 -11.35
CA VAL A 103 8.97 -6.70 -10.09
C VAL A 103 7.66 -5.97 -9.82
N VAL A 104 7.10 -6.19 -8.63
CA VAL A 104 5.89 -5.53 -8.16
C VAL A 104 6.20 -4.81 -6.86
N CYS A 105 5.73 -3.58 -6.72
CA CYS A 105 5.57 -2.92 -5.45
C CYS A 105 4.10 -2.98 -5.07
N PHE A 106 3.85 -3.35 -3.83
CA PHE A 106 2.53 -3.48 -3.26
C PHE A 106 2.47 -2.65 -1.99
N ASP A 107 1.45 -1.80 -1.92
CA ASP A 107 1.18 -0.99 -0.74
C ASP A 107 -0.32 -0.77 -0.59
N THR A 108 -0.77 -0.62 0.65
CA THR A 108 -2.13 -0.18 1.00
C THR A 108 -2.10 1.31 1.30
N THR A 109 -2.94 2.09 0.62
CA THR A 109 -2.93 3.54 0.77
C THR A 109 -3.33 3.96 2.18
N TYR A 110 -2.63 4.96 2.69
CA TYR A 110 -2.87 5.56 4.00
C TYR A 110 -4.29 6.13 4.12
N GLN A 111 -4.80 6.76 3.05
CA GLN A 111 -6.18 7.25 2.99
C GLN A 111 -7.14 6.11 2.64
N LYS A 112 -8.08 5.88 3.55
CA LYS A 112 -9.22 4.99 3.36
C LYS A 112 -10.29 5.71 2.55
N ASN A 113 -11.12 4.96 1.83
CA ASN A 113 -12.34 5.55 1.25
C ASN A 113 -13.26 6.10 2.37
N ASN A 114 -14.35 6.78 2.01
CA ASN A 114 -15.31 7.35 2.97
C ASN A 114 -15.92 6.30 3.95
N GLU A 115 -15.75 5.01 3.66
CA GLU A 115 -16.19 3.87 4.48
C GLU A 115 -15.06 3.27 5.34
N GLY A 116 -13.86 3.87 5.31
CA GLY A 116 -12.73 3.38 6.07
C GLY A 116 -12.05 2.14 5.47
N ARG A 117 -12.30 1.77 4.21
CA ARG A 117 -11.70 0.60 3.53
C ARG A 117 -10.31 0.94 2.92
N PRO A 118 -9.27 0.10 3.15
CA PRO A 118 -7.97 0.26 2.48
C PRO A 118 -8.08 0.08 0.96
N LEU A 119 -7.43 0.97 0.19
CA LEU A 119 -7.21 0.78 -1.24
C LEU A 119 -5.79 0.22 -1.44
N ALA A 120 -5.67 -0.93 -2.09
CA ALA A 120 -4.42 -1.60 -2.35
C ALA A 120 -4.03 -1.46 -3.81
N LEU A 121 -2.76 -1.12 -4.08
CA LEU A 121 -2.26 -0.90 -5.43
C LEU A 121 -1.12 -1.87 -5.73
N LEU A 122 -1.24 -2.59 -6.85
CA LEU A 122 -0.14 -3.39 -7.40
C LEU A 122 0.48 -2.62 -8.56
N VAL A 123 1.73 -2.19 -8.38
CA VAL A 123 2.43 -1.29 -9.29
C VAL A 123 3.80 -1.82 -9.66
N GLY A 124 4.24 -1.55 -10.88
CA GLY A 124 5.61 -1.79 -11.35
C GLY A 124 6.14 -0.60 -12.12
N VAL A 125 7.17 -0.84 -12.92
CA VAL A 125 7.74 0.14 -13.84
C VAL A 125 7.90 -0.45 -15.24
N ASN A 126 7.66 0.36 -16.27
CA ASN A 126 7.95 -0.03 -17.64
C ASN A 126 9.42 0.25 -18.01
N HIS A 127 9.80 -0.04 -19.26
CA HIS A 127 11.15 0.19 -19.79
C HIS A 127 11.61 1.66 -19.81
N HIS A 128 10.70 2.62 -19.65
CA HIS A 128 11.01 4.05 -19.49
C HIS A 128 11.08 4.48 -18.01
N LYS A 129 11.11 3.51 -17.09
CA LYS A 129 11.00 3.72 -15.63
C LYS A 129 9.71 4.44 -15.22
N GLN A 130 8.68 4.44 -16.07
CA GLN A 130 7.39 5.03 -15.72
C GLN A 130 6.59 4.02 -14.93
N THR A 131 5.97 4.47 -13.83
CA THR A 131 5.10 3.63 -13.03
C THR A 131 3.94 3.10 -13.86
N THR A 132 3.65 1.82 -13.67
CA THR A 132 2.62 1.10 -14.40
C THR A 132 1.76 0.36 -13.39
N PHE A 133 0.45 0.46 -13.50
CA PHE A 133 -0.48 -0.26 -12.64
C PHE A 133 -0.74 -1.65 -13.20
N PHE A 134 -0.78 -2.63 -12.31
CA PHE A 134 -1.09 -4.02 -12.65
C PHE A 134 -2.42 -4.46 -12.04
N GLY A 135 -2.89 -3.79 -10.99
CA GLY A 135 -4.19 -4.09 -10.42
C GLY A 135 -4.50 -3.18 -9.25
N VAL A 136 -5.78 -3.09 -8.94
CA VAL A 136 -6.30 -2.29 -7.83
C VAL A 136 -7.25 -3.16 -7.02
N ALA A 137 -7.20 -3.00 -5.70
CA ALA A 137 -8.14 -3.67 -4.81
C ALA A 137 -8.71 -2.71 -3.78
N LEU A 138 -9.99 -2.89 -3.46
CA LEU A 138 -10.61 -2.33 -2.27
C LEU A 138 -10.73 -3.44 -1.24
N LEU A 139 -10.06 -3.29 -0.12
CA LEU A 139 -9.98 -4.33 0.92
C LEU A 139 -10.89 -3.98 2.10
N TYR A 140 -11.36 -4.99 2.80
CA TYR A 140 -12.13 -4.81 4.03
C TYR A 140 -11.24 -4.42 5.22
N ASP A 141 -10.07 -5.07 5.33
CA ASP A 141 -9.08 -4.87 6.38
C ASP A 141 -7.66 -5.21 5.90
N GLU A 142 -6.68 -5.17 6.82
CA GLU A 142 -5.25 -5.38 6.55
C GLU A 142 -4.74 -6.58 7.38
N ILE A 143 -5.44 -7.72 7.29
CA ILE A 143 -5.05 -8.98 7.93
C ILE A 143 -4.51 -9.98 6.91
N SER A 144 -3.82 -11.01 7.37
CA SER A 144 -3.13 -11.95 6.46
C SER A 144 -4.12 -12.64 5.51
N PHE A 145 -5.29 -13.06 6.00
CA PHE A 145 -6.31 -13.70 5.16
C PHE A 145 -6.79 -12.83 4.00
N THR A 146 -6.94 -11.53 4.23
CA THR A 146 -7.36 -10.58 3.19
C THR A 146 -6.26 -10.41 2.13
N PHE A 147 -5.00 -10.34 2.54
CA PHE A 147 -3.87 -10.30 1.61
C PHE A 147 -3.65 -11.62 0.87
N GLU A 148 -3.88 -12.76 1.52
CA GLU A 148 -3.83 -14.08 0.88
C GLU A 148 -4.85 -14.16 -0.26
N TRP A 149 -6.10 -13.72 -0.02
CA TRP A 149 -7.11 -13.62 -1.07
C TRP A 149 -6.69 -12.70 -2.20
N LEU A 150 -6.12 -11.52 -1.88
CA LEU A 150 -5.67 -10.57 -2.89
C LEU A 150 -4.56 -11.15 -3.75
N PHE A 151 -3.56 -11.80 -3.16
CA PHE A 151 -2.44 -12.38 -3.89
C PHE A 151 -2.87 -13.56 -4.77
N ASP A 152 -3.75 -14.44 -4.29
CA ASP A 152 -4.31 -15.51 -5.12
C ASP A 152 -5.15 -14.95 -6.28
N THR A 153 -5.93 -13.90 -6.02
CA THR A 153 -6.77 -13.23 -7.03
C THR A 153 -5.92 -12.52 -8.08
N PHE A 154 -4.88 -11.80 -7.66
CA PHE A 154 -3.96 -11.13 -8.55
C PHE A 154 -3.23 -12.13 -9.45
N ALA A 155 -2.72 -13.24 -8.89
CA ALA A 155 -2.07 -14.28 -9.68
C ALA A 155 -3.01 -14.84 -10.75
N LYS A 156 -4.26 -15.16 -10.39
CA LYS A 156 -5.28 -15.63 -11.34
C LYS A 156 -5.55 -14.61 -12.46
N ALA A 157 -5.69 -13.33 -12.11
CA ALA A 157 -5.87 -12.25 -13.09
C ALA A 157 -4.70 -12.18 -14.09
N MET A 158 -3.50 -12.53 -13.64
CA MET A 158 -2.26 -12.52 -14.39
C MET A 158 -1.86 -13.88 -14.98
N CYS A 159 -2.83 -14.77 -15.20
CA CYS A 159 -2.61 -16.11 -15.78
C CYS A 159 -1.58 -16.93 -14.97
N ASP A 160 -1.68 -16.84 -13.65
CA ASP A 160 -0.83 -17.51 -12.65
C ASP A 160 0.67 -17.12 -12.70
N LYS A 161 1.02 -16.08 -13.46
CA LYS A 161 2.37 -15.48 -13.44
C LYS A 161 2.52 -14.67 -12.15
N ARG A 162 3.34 -15.17 -11.22
CA ARG A 162 3.76 -14.45 -10.00
C ARG A 162 4.97 -13.54 -10.29
N PRO A 163 5.15 -12.44 -9.55
CA PRO A 163 6.35 -11.64 -9.68
C PRO A 163 7.57 -12.40 -9.15
N LYS A 164 8.76 -12.09 -9.67
CA LYS A 164 10.02 -12.63 -9.13
C LYS A 164 10.40 -11.93 -7.84
N THR A 165 10.15 -10.62 -7.79
CA THR A 165 10.40 -9.77 -6.62
C THR A 165 9.16 -8.98 -6.28
N ILE A 166 8.79 -8.95 -5.00
CA ILE A 166 7.79 -8.02 -4.48
C ILE A 166 8.38 -7.13 -3.40
N LEU A 167 8.10 -5.83 -3.51
CA LEU A 167 8.40 -4.83 -2.51
C LEU A 167 7.14 -4.47 -1.74
N THR A 168 7.17 -4.58 -0.41
CA THR A 168 6.08 -4.13 0.47
C THR A 168 6.60 -3.19 1.54
N ASP A 169 5.69 -2.67 2.36
CA ASP A 169 6.04 -2.06 3.64
C ASP A 169 6.49 -3.15 4.67
N GLN A 170 6.70 -2.73 5.92
CA GLN A 170 7.02 -3.64 7.04
C GLN A 170 5.78 -4.24 7.71
N ASP A 171 4.69 -4.50 6.98
CA ASP A 171 3.50 -5.14 7.55
C ASP A 171 3.66 -6.66 7.69
N ALA A 172 3.42 -7.16 8.90
CA ALA A 172 3.58 -8.57 9.24
C ALA A 172 2.50 -9.45 8.58
N ALA A 173 1.29 -8.91 8.36
CA ALA A 173 0.22 -9.64 7.68
C ALA A 173 0.53 -9.81 6.18
N MET A 174 1.06 -8.79 5.51
CA MET A 174 1.57 -8.90 4.14
C MET A 174 2.69 -9.94 4.04
N ALA A 175 3.70 -9.84 4.92
CA ALA A 175 4.82 -10.78 4.93
C ALA A 175 4.37 -12.23 5.13
N LYS A 176 3.43 -12.48 6.05
CA LYS A 176 2.85 -13.80 6.29
C LYS A 176 2.11 -14.32 5.05
N ALA A 177 1.27 -13.50 4.43
CA ALA A 177 0.51 -13.87 3.24
C ALA A 177 1.43 -14.21 2.05
N LEU A 178 2.52 -13.46 1.86
CA LEU A 178 3.50 -13.73 0.81
C LEU A 178 4.19 -15.09 0.97
N VAL A 179 4.64 -15.42 2.18
CA VAL A 179 5.26 -16.73 2.45
C VAL A 179 4.29 -17.88 2.15
N LEU A 180 3.01 -17.70 2.44
CA LEU A 180 1.99 -18.73 2.22
C LEU A 180 1.58 -18.89 0.76
N ARG A 181 1.48 -17.78 0.00
CA ARG A 181 0.94 -17.80 -1.37
C ARG A 181 2.01 -17.80 -2.44
N TRP A 182 3.09 -17.06 -2.24
CA TRP A 182 4.17 -16.86 -3.21
C TRP A 182 5.54 -17.19 -2.58
N PRO A 183 5.80 -18.44 -2.14
CA PRO A 183 7.03 -18.80 -1.43
C PRO A 183 8.30 -18.65 -2.28
N GLU A 184 8.18 -18.67 -3.61
CA GLU A 184 9.31 -18.50 -4.55
C GLU A 184 9.57 -17.03 -4.90
N THR A 185 8.65 -16.11 -4.57
CA THR A 185 8.84 -14.67 -4.82
C THR A 185 9.75 -14.08 -3.76
N HIS A 186 10.78 -13.35 -4.18
CA HIS A 186 11.65 -12.63 -3.27
C HIS A 186 10.90 -11.47 -2.63
N HIS A 187 10.73 -11.54 -1.31
CA HIS A 187 10.13 -10.47 -0.52
C HIS A 187 11.19 -9.47 -0.06
N ARG A 188 11.11 -8.25 -0.59
CA ARG A 188 11.93 -7.10 -0.20
C ARG A 188 11.07 -6.04 0.49
N LEU A 189 11.69 -5.25 1.34
CA LEU A 189 11.04 -4.11 1.97
C LEU A 189 11.38 -2.84 1.20
N CYS A 190 10.38 -1.98 1.03
CA CYS A 190 10.56 -0.70 0.37
C CYS A 190 11.44 0.22 1.22
N ILE A 191 12.55 0.68 0.65
CA ILE A 191 13.53 1.54 1.34
C ILE A 191 12.92 2.89 1.73
N TRP A 192 12.00 3.42 0.93
CA TRP A 192 11.29 4.65 1.28
C TRP A 192 10.49 4.49 2.59
N HIS A 193 9.78 3.37 2.75
CA HIS A 193 9.09 3.06 4.00
C HIS A 193 10.05 2.84 5.17
N ILE A 194 11.23 2.25 4.93
CA ILE A 194 12.30 2.19 5.95
C ILE A 194 12.67 3.59 6.41
N TYR A 195 12.92 4.51 5.47
CA TYR A 195 13.32 5.88 5.76
C TYR A 195 12.22 6.66 6.49
N GLN A 196 10.96 6.50 6.08
CA GLN A 196 9.83 7.11 6.80
C GLN A 196 9.70 6.58 8.22
N ASN A 197 9.80 5.27 8.40
CA ASN A 197 9.78 4.66 9.73
C ASN A 197 10.97 5.16 10.57
N ALA A 198 12.14 5.36 9.97
CA ALA A 198 13.28 5.98 10.65
C ALA A 198 12.97 7.41 11.10
N ALA A 199 12.43 8.25 10.22
CA ALA A 199 12.05 9.63 10.55
C ALA A 199 11.01 9.68 11.67
N ILE A 200 10.11 8.70 11.70
CA ILE A 200 9.13 8.51 12.77
C ILE A 200 9.84 8.10 14.06
N HIS A 201 10.53 6.96 14.10
CA HIS A 201 11.12 6.38 15.33
C HIS A 201 12.30 7.16 15.91
N LEU A 202 13.03 7.87 15.06
CA LEU A 202 14.22 8.62 15.41
C LEU A 202 13.98 10.13 15.28
N SER A 203 12.73 10.58 15.35
CA SER A 203 12.37 12.01 15.18
C SER A 203 13.20 12.93 16.08
N GLY A 204 13.45 12.53 17.33
CA GLY A 204 14.32 13.23 18.27
C GLY A 204 15.76 13.36 17.74
N VAL A 205 16.33 12.29 17.19
CA VAL A 205 17.67 12.25 16.61
C VAL A 205 17.76 13.12 15.35
N PHE A 206 16.79 12.97 14.44
CA PHE A 206 16.67 13.80 13.23
C PHE A 206 16.59 15.29 13.55
N SER A 207 15.92 15.65 14.66
CA SER A 207 15.82 17.05 15.08
C SER A 207 17.08 17.55 15.81
N ARG A 208 17.74 16.69 16.59
CA ARG A 208 18.92 17.03 17.40
C ARG A 208 20.18 17.18 16.55
N PHE A 209 20.36 16.31 15.56
CA PHE A 209 21.60 16.21 14.79
C PHE A 209 21.36 16.53 13.32
N LYS A 210 21.87 17.69 12.88
CA LYS A 210 21.71 18.19 11.50
C LYS A 210 22.26 17.23 10.44
N ASP A 211 23.34 16.51 10.76
CA ASP A 211 24.00 15.59 9.85
C ASP A 211 23.37 14.20 9.80
N PHE A 212 22.51 13.84 10.78
CA PHE A 212 22.01 12.47 10.91
C PHE A 212 21.23 12.01 9.68
N ALA A 213 20.39 12.88 9.12
CA ALA A 213 19.62 12.56 7.92
C ALA A 213 20.51 12.20 6.73
N ARG A 214 21.64 12.92 6.56
CA ARG A 214 22.62 12.65 5.50
C ARG A 214 23.32 11.32 5.77
N ASP A 215 23.83 11.13 6.97
CA ASP A 215 24.63 9.95 7.32
C ASP A 215 23.78 8.66 7.31
N PHE A 216 22.53 8.73 7.77
CA PHE A 216 21.56 7.63 7.65
C PHE A 216 21.18 7.37 6.20
N SER A 217 20.92 8.41 5.40
CA SER A 217 20.69 8.26 3.96
C SER A 217 21.87 7.58 3.26
N SER A 218 23.09 7.94 3.63
CA SER A 218 24.30 7.35 3.07
C SER A 218 24.38 5.86 3.36
N CYS A 219 24.13 5.46 4.61
CA CYS A 219 24.03 4.04 4.99
C CYS A 219 23.00 3.26 4.15
N VAL A 220 21.90 3.91 3.78
CA VAL A 220 20.81 3.27 3.06
C VAL A 220 21.07 3.13 1.55
N TYR A 221 21.73 4.11 0.93
CA TYR A 221 21.81 4.25 -0.53
C TYR A 221 23.21 4.16 -1.14
N ASP A 222 24.25 4.53 -0.39
CA ASP A 222 25.56 4.84 -1.00
C ASP A 222 26.55 3.67 -0.95
N PHE A 223 26.23 2.62 -0.18
CA PHE A 223 27.12 1.48 -0.01
C PHE A 223 26.83 0.36 -1.00
N GLU A 224 27.93 -0.20 -1.48
CA GLU A 224 27.97 -1.22 -2.50
C GLU A 224 28.40 -2.57 -1.91
N GLU A 225 29.42 -2.58 -1.07
CA GLU A 225 29.91 -3.78 -0.39
C GLU A 225 29.28 -3.96 0.99
N GLU A 226 29.03 -5.22 1.38
CA GLU A 226 28.42 -5.54 2.68
C GLU A 226 29.28 -5.06 3.85
N GLU A 227 30.61 -5.22 3.74
CA GLU A 227 31.56 -4.80 4.77
C GLU A 227 31.53 -3.28 4.97
N ASP A 228 31.56 -2.50 3.89
CA ASP A 228 31.50 -1.04 3.95
C ASP A 228 30.18 -0.55 4.55
N PHE A 229 29.06 -1.18 4.16
CA PHE A 229 27.76 -0.90 4.75
C PHE A 229 27.73 -1.15 6.26
N VAL A 230 28.23 -2.30 6.71
CA VAL A 230 28.25 -2.65 8.15
C VAL A 230 29.15 -1.69 8.92
N ASN A 231 30.32 -1.35 8.38
CA ASN A 231 31.23 -0.40 8.99
C ASN A 231 30.60 0.99 9.12
N ALA A 232 30.04 1.53 8.03
CA ALA A 232 29.37 2.83 8.05
C ALA A 232 28.15 2.86 8.96
N TRP A 233 27.36 1.78 9.01
CA TRP A 233 26.24 1.65 9.93
C TRP A 233 26.71 1.73 11.38
N ASN A 234 27.77 0.99 11.75
CA ASN A 234 28.33 1.01 13.10
C ASN A 234 28.94 2.38 13.44
N GLU A 235 29.67 3.01 12.51
CA GLU A 235 30.20 4.37 12.69
C GLU A 235 29.09 5.38 12.94
N MET A 236 27.99 5.31 12.20
CA MET A 236 26.81 6.12 12.42
C MET A 236 26.21 5.88 13.81
N LEU A 237 26.07 4.62 14.25
CA LEU A 237 25.56 4.31 15.58
C LEU A 237 26.43 4.96 16.68
N CYS A 238 27.75 4.77 16.61
CA CYS A 238 28.70 5.35 17.57
C CYS A 238 28.68 6.89 17.55
N LYS A 239 28.64 7.51 16.37
CA LYS A 239 28.66 8.97 16.21
C LYS A 239 27.47 9.66 16.89
N TYR A 240 26.33 9.00 16.94
CA TYR A 240 25.08 9.57 17.45
C TYR A 240 24.61 8.96 18.78
N GLU A 241 25.44 8.13 19.43
CA GLU A 241 25.13 7.45 20.70
C GLU A 241 23.86 6.57 20.58
N LEU A 242 23.77 5.78 19.52
CA LEU A 242 22.60 4.97 19.16
C LEU A 242 22.83 3.45 19.24
N GLU A 243 23.97 3.00 19.78
CA GLU A 243 24.37 1.60 19.85
C GLU A 243 23.33 0.72 20.56
N ASP A 244 22.72 1.25 21.62
CA ASP A 244 21.68 0.56 22.41
C ASP A 244 20.25 0.80 21.88
N ASN A 245 20.09 1.43 20.71
CA ASN A 245 18.76 1.72 20.18
C ASN A 245 18.05 0.45 19.67
N ASP A 246 17.04 0.01 20.40
CA ASP A 246 16.25 -1.18 20.09
C ASP A 246 15.65 -1.20 18.68
N TRP A 247 15.20 -0.05 18.18
CA TRP A 247 14.59 0.01 16.86
C TRP A 247 15.64 -0.19 15.76
N LEU A 248 16.79 0.48 15.86
CA LEU A 248 17.91 0.31 14.93
C LEU A 248 18.47 -1.11 14.96
N ARG A 249 18.55 -1.73 16.14
CA ARG A 249 18.97 -3.14 16.29
C ARG A 249 18.01 -4.10 15.57
N ARG A 250 16.69 -3.90 15.72
CA ARG A 250 15.68 -4.69 14.97
C ARG A 250 15.77 -4.46 13.48
N MET A 251 15.97 -3.21 13.05
CA MET A 251 16.11 -2.85 11.64
C MET A 251 17.34 -3.51 11.00
N PHE A 252 18.47 -3.50 11.70
CA PHE A 252 19.69 -4.17 11.24
C PHE A 252 19.53 -5.69 11.20
N GLY A 253 18.75 -6.27 12.12
CA GLY A 253 18.42 -7.70 12.12
C GLY A 253 17.63 -8.18 10.89
N ILE A 254 17.07 -7.26 10.10
CA ILE A 254 16.35 -7.55 8.84
C ILE A 254 17.02 -6.89 7.62
N LYS A 255 18.29 -6.49 7.73
CA LYS A 255 19.05 -5.77 6.68
C LYS A 255 19.03 -6.47 5.32
N GLU A 256 19.00 -7.79 5.29
CA GLU A 256 18.95 -8.61 4.07
C GLU A 256 17.66 -8.39 3.27
N LYS A 257 16.60 -7.88 3.91
CA LYS A 257 15.33 -7.57 3.23
C LYS A 257 15.25 -6.15 2.66
N TRP A 258 16.07 -5.21 3.11
CA TRP A 258 15.93 -3.80 2.73
C TRP A 258 17.21 -3.15 2.21
N ALA A 259 18.37 -3.47 2.77
CA ALA A 259 19.63 -2.82 2.38
C ALA A 259 20.04 -3.28 0.97
N LEU A 260 20.52 -2.33 0.16
CA LEU A 260 20.79 -2.52 -1.27
C LEU A 260 21.92 -3.51 -1.51
N VAL A 261 22.94 -3.53 -0.64
CA VAL A 261 24.10 -4.43 -0.71
C VAL A 261 23.70 -5.91 -0.78
N TYR A 262 22.66 -6.31 -0.05
CA TYR A 262 22.13 -7.68 -0.04
C TYR A 262 21.15 -7.98 -1.19
N GLY A 263 20.76 -6.97 -1.96
CA GLY A 263 19.78 -7.08 -3.06
C GLY A 263 20.39 -7.29 -4.44
N ARG A 264 21.73 -7.31 -4.56
CA ARG A 264 22.44 -7.27 -5.86
C ARG A 264 22.14 -8.44 -6.80
N GLN A 265 21.85 -9.61 -6.25
CA GLN A 265 21.48 -10.79 -7.05
C GLN A 265 19.99 -10.77 -7.46
N MET A 266 19.21 -9.84 -6.94
CA MET A 266 17.76 -9.76 -7.15
C MET A 266 17.43 -8.57 -8.05
N PHE A 267 16.79 -8.85 -9.18
CA PHE A 267 16.28 -7.78 -10.03
C PHE A 267 15.14 -7.04 -9.32
N CYS A 268 15.32 -5.73 -9.10
CA CYS A 268 14.33 -4.84 -8.47
C CYS A 268 13.90 -3.67 -9.38
N ALA A 269 14.29 -3.67 -10.66
CA ALA A 269 13.90 -2.65 -11.65
C ALA A 269 14.10 -1.18 -11.21
N ASP A 270 15.14 -0.90 -10.41
CA ASP A 270 15.38 0.41 -9.75
C ASP A 270 14.20 0.92 -8.91
N MET A 271 13.27 0.04 -8.52
CA MET A 271 12.15 0.34 -7.64
C MET A 271 12.63 0.36 -6.19
N THR A 272 13.56 1.25 -5.87
CA THR A 272 14.07 1.43 -4.50
C THR A 272 13.18 2.37 -3.68
N THR A 273 12.27 3.13 -4.30
CA THR A 273 11.40 4.10 -3.63
C THR A 273 9.94 3.97 -4.07
N THR A 274 8.99 3.86 -3.12
CA THR A 274 7.53 4.01 -3.38
C THR A 274 7.13 5.46 -3.65
N GLN A 275 8.06 6.41 -3.60
CA GLN A 275 7.77 7.84 -3.74
C GLN A 275 7.20 8.24 -5.11
N ARG A 276 7.13 7.33 -6.09
CA ARG A 276 6.38 7.53 -7.36
C ARG A 276 4.89 7.16 -7.28
N SER A 277 4.43 6.38 -6.30
CA SER A 277 3.04 5.92 -6.22
C SER A 277 2.10 6.83 -5.42
N GLU A 278 2.60 7.63 -4.47
CA GLU A 278 1.70 7.98 -3.36
C GLU A 278 0.95 9.31 -3.46
N ASN A 279 1.54 10.40 -3.96
CA ASN A 279 0.89 11.73 -3.74
C ASN A 279 0.22 12.35 -4.99
N ARG A 280 0.73 12.10 -6.20
CA ARG A 280 0.11 12.66 -7.43
C ARG A 280 -0.94 11.74 -8.07
N ARG A 281 -0.85 10.43 -7.86
CA ARG A 281 -1.63 9.41 -8.58
C ARG A 281 -2.83 8.83 -7.82
N TYR A 282 -2.91 9.07 -6.51
CA TYR A 282 -4.13 8.77 -5.74
C TYR A 282 -5.26 9.75 -6.09
N GLU A 283 -4.97 11.04 -6.25
CA GLU A 283 -5.95 12.03 -6.74
C GLU A 283 -6.47 11.65 -8.13
N GLU A 284 -5.53 11.21 -8.98
CA GLU A 284 -5.69 10.19 -10.02
C GLU A 284 -6.95 9.32 -9.83
N LEU A 285 -6.77 8.25 -9.05
CA LEU A 285 -7.69 7.12 -8.85
C LEU A 285 -8.94 7.37 -7.99
N LYS A 286 -9.26 8.61 -7.57
CA LYS A 286 -10.43 8.91 -6.73
C LYS A 286 -11.76 8.74 -7.47
N ALA A 287 -12.23 7.50 -7.61
CA ALA A 287 -13.62 7.21 -7.92
C ALA A 287 -14.45 7.32 -6.63
N ASP A 288 -15.22 8.40 -6.50
CA ASP A 288 -16.10 8.61 -5.36
C ASP A 288 -17.36 7.75 -5.57
N PHE A 289 -17.37 6.54 -4.98
CA PHE A 289 -18.56 5.69 -4.94
C PHE A 289 -19.53 6.25 -3.90
N LYS A 290 -20.34 7.23 -4.31
CA LYS A 290 -21.47 7.72 -3.51
C LYS A 290 -22.64 6.76 -3.64
N SER A 291 -22.97 6.07 -2.55
CA SER A 291 -24.10 5.13 -2.42
C SER A 291 -25.49 5.74 -2.65
N SER A 292 -25.59 7.03 -3.00
CA SER A 292 -26.84 7.76 -3.19
C SER A 292 -27.04 8.33 -4.60
N THR A 293 -26.14 8.08 -5.55
CA THR A 293 -26.28 8.62 -6.91
C THR A 293 -25.88 7.58 -7.93
N SER A 294 -26.78 7.31 -8.87
CA SER A 294 -26.69 6.34 -9.97
C SER A 294 -25.56 6.59 -10.99
N ILE A 295 -24.58 7.43 -10.66
CA ILE A 295 -23.39 7.71 -11.48
C ILE A 295 -22.22 8.00 -10.52
N PRO A 296 -21.07 7.29 -10.62
CA PRO A 296 -19.85 7.63 -9.88
C PRO A 296 -19.32 8.99 -10.32
N SER A 297 -19.12 9.93 -9.39
CA SER A 297 -18.50 11.23 -9.68
C SER A 297 -17.02 11.19 -9.29
N LEU A 298 -16.11 11.19 -10.27
CA LEU A 298 -14.67 11.34 -10.05
C LEU A 298 -14.35 12.83 -9.80
N LEU A 299 -13.67 13.14 -8.69
CA LEU A 299 -13.37 14.53 -8.29
C LEU A 299 -12.08 15.08 -8.92
N TYR A 300 -11.24 14.26 -9.56
CA TYR A 300 -10.04 14.70 -10.29
C TYR A 300 -9.74 13.86 -11.55
N PRO A 301 -9.05 14.44 -12.56
CA PRO A 301 -8.94 13.88 -13.91
C PRO A 301 -7.84 12.82 -14.09
N ILE A 302 -8.19 11.53 -14.24
CA ILE A 302 -7.29 10.50 -14.82
C ILE A 302 -7.37 10.55 -16.34
N GLU A 303 -6.26 10.81 -17.02
CA GLU A 303 -6.20 10.82 -18.49
C GLU A 303 -6.55 9.46 -19.13
N THR A 304 -6.37 8.35 -18.42
CA THR A 304 -6.74 7.01 -18.91
C THR A 304 -8.25 6.77 -18.89
N LEU A 305 -8.99 7.35 -17.93
CA LEU A 305 -10.47 7.29 -17.87
C LEU A 305 -11.14 8.37 -18.74
N LYS A 306 -10.43 9.47 -19.06
CA LYS A 306 -10.94 10.50 -19.98
C LYS A 306 -11.22 9.97 -21.38
N HIS A 307 -10.43 9.02 -21.88
CA HIS A 307 -10.60 8.47 -23.22
C HIS A 307 -11.93 7.70 -23.36
N ALA A 308 -12.36 7.02 -22.30
CA ALA A 308 -13.68 6.37 -22.24
C ALA A 308 -14.82 7.39 -22.10
N ALA A 309 -14.59 8.51 -21.39
CA ALA A 309 -15.56 9.59 -21.26
C ALA A 309 -15.70 10.46 -22.52
N THR A 310 -14.73 10.43 -23.45
CA THR A 310 -14.75 11.30 -24.64
C THR A 310 -15.83 10.89 -25.66
N TYR A 311 -16.38 9.68 -25.55
CA TYR A 311 -17.41 9.15 -26.46
C TYR A 311 -18.86 9.30 -25.95
N TYR A 312 -19.08 9.76 -24.72
CA TYR A 312 -20.41 9.90 -24.14
C TYR A 312 -20.66 11.34 -23.67
N ASN A 313 -21.04 12.21 -24.60
CA ASN A 313 -21.26 13.64 -24.36
C ASN A 313 -22.76 14.03 -24.32
N ARG A 314 -22.97 15.20 -23.67
CA ARG A 314 -24.06 16.18 -23.81
C ARG A 314 -25.28 16.04 -22.89
N SER A 315 -25.16 16.59 -21.68
CA SER A 315 -25.93 17.77 -21.23
C SER A 315 -25.80 17.96 -19.72
N PHE A 316 -24.88 18.78 -19.21
CA PHE A 316 -25.06 19.43 -17.90
C PHE A 316 -24.04 20.55 -17.62
N VAL A 317 -23.55 21.24 -18.65
CA VAL A 317 -22.66 22.42 -18.49
C VAL A 317 -23.43 23.69 -18.06
N SER A 318 -24.76 23.66 -17.86
CA SER A 318 -25.53 24.91 -17.72
C SER A 318 -26.13 25.21 -16.35
N LYS A 319 -25.83 24.45 -15.29
CA LYS A 319 -26.53 24.63 -14.03
C LYS A 319 -25.61 24.58 -12.82
N TRP A 320 -25.11 25.77 -12.50
CA TRP A 320 -24.85 26.33 -11.17
C TRP A 320 -23.38 26.55 -10.79
N ASN A 321 -23.05 27.85 -10.75
CA ASN A 321 -22.08 28.48 -9.85
C ASN A 321 -22.31 28.06 -8.39
#